data_AF-A0A2E7DJ94-F1
#
_entry.id   AF-A0A2E7DJ94-F1
#
_cell.length_a   1.000
_cell.length_b   1.000
_cell.length_c   1.000
_cell.angle_alpha   90.00
_cell.angle_beta   90.00
_cell.angle_gamma   90.00
#
_symmetry.space_group_name_H-M   'P 1'
#
loop_
_entity.id
_entity.type
_entity.pdbx_description
1 polymer ?
#
loop_
_entity_poly.entity_id
_entity_poly.type
_entity_poly.pdbx_seq_one_letter_code
_entity_poly.pdbx_strand_id
1 'polypeptide(L)'
;MGSRDIDLQCWKCGTELKNLLLPFSRYEECGLCKADLHVCVACKNYNTAVLESCNEDRADFILEKDKANFCDYFIPNTQAYKRQDNRESKEARAKLAALFGEEPPDEPTNSSELTSQNEADKALAELKRLFGDKD
;
A
#
# COMPACT_ATOMS: atom_id res chain seq x y z
N MET A 1 30.19 1.84 1.14
CA MET A 1 29.17 0.80 0.91
C MET A 1 28.24 1.36 -0.15
N GLY A 2 28.22 0.76 -1.35
CA GLY A 2 27.45 1.30 -2.48
C GLY A 2 25.95 1.19 -2.21
N SER A 3 25.23 2.28 -2.43
CA SER A 3 23.77 2.29 -2.55
C SER A 3 23.38 1.27 -3.61
N ARG A 4 22.52 0.31 -3.23
CA ARG A 4 21.93 -0.65 -4.15
C ARG A 4 20.45 -0.33 -4.26
N ASP A 5 19.92 -0.42 -5.47
CA ASP A 5 18.52 -0.15 -5.71
C ASP A 5 17.74 -1.47 -5.71
N ILE A 6 16.50 -1.45 -5.24
CA ILE A 6 15.61 -2.61 -5.20
C ILE A 6 14.24 -2.27 -5.76
N ASP A 7 13.65 -3.24 -6.46
CA ASP A 7 12.25 -3.22 -6.85
C ASP A 7 11.46 -4.14 -5.90
N LEU A 8 10.35 -3.64 -5.37
CA LEU A 8 9.49 -4.40 -4.46
C LEU A 8 8.01 -4.05 -4.64
N GLN A 9 7.14 -4.94 -4.15
CA GLN A 9 5.70 -4.69 -4.13
C GLN A 9 5.27 -4.14 -2.76
N CYS A 10 4.46 -3.07 -2.75
CA CYS A 10 3.88 -2.56 -1.51
C CYS A 10 3.05 -3.64 -0.82
N TRP A 11 3.39 -3.96 0.43
CA TRP A 11 2.73 -5.00 1.23
C TRP A 11 1.21 -4.79 1.40
N LYS A 12 0.74 -3.53 1.35
CA LYS A 12 -0.66 -3.16 1.58
C LYS A 12 -1.49 -3.11 0.31
N CYS A 13 -1.07 -2.32 -0.68
CA CYS A 13 -1.86 -2.08 -1.90
C CYS A 13 -1.40 -2.87 -3.13
N GLY A 14 -0.23 -3.51 -3.08
CA GLY A 14 0.27 -4.31 -4.20
C GLY A 14 0.90 -3.52 -5.34
N THR A 15 1.08 -2.20 -5.20
CA THR A 15 1.74 -1.38 -6.22
C THR A 15 3.22 -1.74 -6.31
N GLU A 16 3.74 -1.83 -7.54
CA GLU A 16 5.18 -1.96 -7.78
C GLU A 16 5.89 -0.65 -7.45
N LEU A 17 6.91 -0.72 -6.61
CA LEU A 17 7.79 0.37 -6.24
C LEU A 17 9.17 0.05 -6.80
N LYS A 18 9.67 0.92 -7.67
CA LYS A 18 10.92 0.70 -8.43
C LYS A 18 12.02 1.63 -7.95
N ASN A 19 13.26 1.17 -8.05
CA ASN A 19 14.48 1.94 -7.73
C ASN A 19 14.52 2.48 -6.29
N LEU A 20 14.09 1.70 -5.29
CA LEU A 20 14.25 2.11 -3.89
C LEU A 20 15.72 1.98 -3.48
N LEU A 21 16.29 3.09 -3.01
CA LEU A 21 17.67 3.13 -2.53
C LEU A 21 17.79 2.36 -1.21
N LEU A 22 18.69 1.39 -1.12
CA LEU A 22 18.99 0.69 0.13
C LEU A 22 20.23 1.27 0.85
N PRO A 23 20.18 1.37 2.20
CA PRO A 23 18.99 1.19 3.04
C PRO A 23 18.01 2.36 2.85
N PHE A 24 16.73 2.08 2.63
CA PHE A 24 15.72 3.15 2.56
C PHE A 24 15.38 3.65 3.96
N SER A 25 14.82 4.86 4.03
CA SER A 25 14.44 5.49 5.30
C SER A 25 13.50 4.61 6.12
N ARG A 26 13.59 4.63 7.45
CA ARG A 26 12.60 3.96 8.31
C ARG A 26 11.18 4.51 8.13
N TYR A 27 11.07 5.71 7.55
CA TYR A 27 9.83 6.39 7.20
C TYR A 27 9.58 6.39 5.68
N GLU A 28 10.21 5.49 4.94
CA GLU A 28 9.89 5.34 3.52
C GLU A 28 8.44 4.87 3.38
N GLU A 29 7.67 5.52 2.52
CA GLU A 29 6.25 5.28 2.35
C GLU A 29 5.94 4.85 0.91
N CYS A 30 4.88 4.07 0.75
CA CYS A 30 4.31 3.82 -0.57
C CYS A 30 3.78 5.13 -1.19
N GLY A 31 4.22 5.47 -2.39
CA GLY A 31 3.75 6.64 -3.12
C GLY A 31 2.23 6.68 -3.37
N LEU A 32 1.57 5.52 -3.46
CA LEU A 32 0.12 5.41 -3.71
C LEU A 32 -0.71 5.39 -2.42
N CYS A 33 -0.44 4.43 -1.53
CA CYS A 33 -1.31 4.20 -0.36
C CYS A 33 -0.76 4.77 0.97
N LYS A 34 0.41 5.41 0.94
CA LYS A 34 1.09 6.00 2.11
C LYS A 34 1.37 5.03 3.25
N ALA A 35 1.38 3.73 2.97
CA ALA A 35 1.79 2.73 3.94
C ALA A 35 3.30 2.78 4.14
N ASP A 36 3.74 2.74 5.40
CA ASP A 36 5.13 2.58 5.78
C ASP A 36 5.73 1.31 5.15
N LEU A 37 6.94 1.39 4.60
CA LEU A 37 7.62 0.24 4.00
C LEU A 37 8.54 -0.49 4.99
N HIS A 38 9.03 0.20 6.02
CA HIS A 38 9.86 -0.39 7.07
C HIS A 38 9.01 -0.91 8.24
N VAL A 39 8.25 -1.97 7.97
CA VAL A 39 7.29 -2.56 8.89
C VAL A 39 7.50 -4.07 9.03
N CYS A 40 7.09 -4.68 10.13
CA CYS A 40 7.27 -6.12 10.31
C CYS A 40 6.60 -6.91 9.18
N VAL A 41 5.36 -6.57 8.79
CA VAL A 41 4.65 -7.26 7.71
C VAL A 41 5.35 -7.20 6.33
N ALA A 42 6.26 -6.25 6.13
CA ALA A 42 7.06 -6.09 4.92
C ALA A 42 8.47 -6.74 5.03
N CYS A 43 8.80 -7.34 6.17
CA CYS A 43 10.09 -7.97 6.43
C CYS A 43 10.11 -9.45 6.00
N LYS A 44 11.25 -9.95 5.52
CA LYS A 44 11.45 -11.39 5.22
C LYS A 44 11.38 -12.27 6.47
N ASN A 45 11.73 -11.73 7.63
CA ASN A 45 11.74 -12.48 8.90
C ASN A 45 10.35 -12.57 9.54
N TYR A 46 9.35 -11.89 9.01
CA TYR A 46 8.00 -11.91 9.57
C TYR A 46 7.30 -13.23 9.29
N ASN A 47 6.86 -13.87 10.36
CA ASN A 47 6.26 -15.19 10.30
C ASN A 47 5.14 -15.32 11.34
N THR A 48 3.89 -15.26 10.91
CA THR A 48 2.72 -15.37 11.80
C THR A 48 2.55 -16.75 12.46
N ALA A 49 3.34 -17.75 12.06
CA ALA A 49 3.29 -19.09 12.64
C ALA A 49 4.07 -19.22 13.95
N VAL A 50 4.92 -18.24 14.29
CA VAL A 50 5.67 -18.20 15.55
C VAL A 50 5.09 -17.17 16.50
N LEU A 51 5.25 -17.39 17.82
CA LEU A 51 4.64 -16.57 18.87
C LEU A 51 4.93 -15.07 18.72
N GLU A 52 6.21 -14.72 18.54
CA GLU A 52 6.66 -13.32 18.42
C GLU A 52 6.41 -12.72 17.02
N SER A 53 5.89 -13.53 16.10
CA SER A 53 5.71 -13.21 14.69
C SER A 53 7.00 -12.85 13.94
N CYS A 54 8.16 -13.27 14.45
CA CYS A 54 9.49 -13.03 13.87
C CYS A 54 10.36 -14.28 13.98
N ASN A 55 11.10 -14.62 12.92
CA ASN A 55 12.06 -15.73 12.93
C ASN A 55 13.45 -15.36 13.48
N GLU A 56 13.71 -14.08 13.71
CA GLU A 56 14.99 -13.60 14.27
C GLU A 56 14.84 -13.40 15.78
N ASP A 57 15.46 -14.30 16.56
CA ASP A 57 15.36 -14.35 18.03
C ASP A 57 15.96 -13.12 18.71
N ARG A 58 16.89 -12.43 18.05
CA ARG A 58 17.54 -11.22 18.60
C ARG A 58 16.83 -9.93 18.23
N ALA A 59 15.78 -10.00 17.42
CA ALA A 59 15.02 -8.83 17.03
C ALA A 59 14.15 -8.35 18.20
N ASP A 60 14.00 -7.03 18.32
CA ASP A 60 13.12 -6.45 19.32
C ASP A 60 11.66 -6.83 19.07
N PHE A 61 10.89 -6.96 20.16
CA PHE A 61 9.46 -7.17 20.06
C PHE A 61 8.75 -5.88 19.62
N ILE A 62 8.08 -5.96 18.47
CA ILE A 62 7.23 -4.88 17.95
C ILE A 62 5.76 -5.24 18.16
N LEU A 63 4.97 -4.35 18.77
CA LEU A 63 3.53 -4.58 18.98
C LEU A 63 2.73 -4.35 17.68
N GLU A 64 2.88 -3.17 17.08
CA GLU A 64 2.17 -2.78 15.85
C GLU A 64 2.99 -3.22 14.63
N LYS A 65 2.68 -4.40 14.08
CA LYS A 65 3.46 -5.05 13.01
C LYS A 65 3.33 -4.35 11.65
N ASP A 66 2.32 -3.50 11.50
CA ASP A 66 1.93 -2.79 10.28
C ASP A 66 2.34 -1.31 10.27
N LYS A 67 3.04 -0.83 11.31
CA LYS A 67 3.58 0.54 11.41
C LYS A 67 5.10 0.57 11.34
N ALA A 68 5.63 1.74 10.93
CA ALA A 68 7.06 1.99 10.91
C ALA A 68 7.71 1.65 12.26
N ASN A 69 8.82 0.93 12.21
CA ASN A 69 9.57 0.53 13.39
C ASN A 69 11.08 0.70 13.22
N PHE A 70 11.81 0.45 14.30
CA PHE A 70 13.24 0.67 14.41
C PHE A 70 14.06 -0.62 14.42
N CYS A 71 13.48 -1.75 13.99
CA CYS A 71 14.15 -3.04 14.03
C CYS A 71 15.38 -3.07 13.11
N ASP A 72 16.57 -3.28 13.68
CA ASP A 72 17.83 -3.32 12.92
C ASP A 72 18.00 -4.62 12.09
N TYR A 73 17.16 -5.63 12.33
CA TYR A 73 17.13 -6.90 11.60
C TYR A 73 16.14 -6.88 10.42
N PHE A 74 15.62 -5.71 10.05
CA PHE A 74 14.70 -5.59 8.93
C PHE A 74 15.39 -5.92 7.61
N ILE A 75 14.78 -6.83 6.85
CA ILE A 75 15.18 -7.16 5.48
C ILE A 75 13.94 -7.06 4.61
N PRO A 76 13.90 -6.15 3.61
CA PRO A 76 12.71 -5.96 2.80
C PRO A 76 12.34 -7.24 2.03
N ASN A 77 11.08 -7.62 2.11
CA ASN A 77 10.50 -8.70 1.32
C ASN A 77 9.88 -8.14 0.03
N THR A 78 10.45 -8.50 -1.11
CA THR A 78 9.98 -8.03 -2.43
C THR A 78 8.60 -8.56 -2.81
N GLN A 79 8.13 -9.63 -2.14
CA GLN A 79 6.84 -10.29 -2.37
C GLN A 79 5.97 -10.29 -1.11
N ALA A 80 6.02 -9.22 -0.31
CA ALA A 80 5.24 -9.11 0.93
C ALA A 80 3.72 -9.05 0.68
N TYR A 81 3.29 -8.51 -0.46
CA TYR A 81 1.89 -8.37 -0.78
C TYR A 81 1.24 -9.74 -1.02
N LYS A 82 0.13 -9.97 -0.31
CA LYS A 82 -0.74 -11.12 -0.54
C LYS A 82 -2.11 -10.60 -0.95
N ARG A 83 -2.49 -10.84 -2.20
CA ARG A 83 -3.82 -10.50 -2.68
C ARG A 83 -4.86 -11.27 -1.87
N GLN A 84 -5.74 -10.56 -1.18
CA GLN A 84 -6.88 -11.17 -0.52
C GLN A 84 -7.88 -11.64 -1.57
N ASP A 85 -8.15 -12.94 -1.64
CA ASP A 85 -9.28 -13.46 -2.42
C ASP A 85 -10.57 -13.17 -1.64
N ASN A 86 -11.19 -12.04 -1.94
CA ASN A 86 -12.42 -11.60 -1.29
C ASN A 86 -13.68 -12.25 -1.88
N ARG A 87 -13.56 -13.27 -2.76
CA ARG A 87 -14.72 -13.90 -3.41
C ARG A 87 -15.70 -14.50 -2.42
N GLU A 88 -15.22 -15.25 -1.44
CA GLU A 88 -16.07 -15.84 -0.40
C GLU A 88 -16.77 -14.78 0.46
N SER A 89 -16.04 -13.72 0.84
CA SER A 89 -16.60 -12.58 1.58
C SER A 89 -17.68 -11.86 0.77
N LYS A 90 -17.47 -11.66 -0.54
CA LYS A 90 -18.46 -11.06 -1.44
C LYS A 90 -19.70 -11.92 -1.57
N GLU A 91 -19.54 -13.23 -1.75
CA GLU A 91 -20.66 -14.17 -1.82
C GLU A 91 -21.45 -14.21 -0.51
N ALA A 92 -20.76 -14.21 0.64
CA ALA A 92 -21.41 -14.16 1.96
C ALA A 92 -22.22 -12.87 2.15
N ARG A 93 -21.68 -11.71 1.76
CA ARG A 93 -22.39 -10.42 1.80
C ARG A 93 -23.61 -10.41 0.87
N ALA A 94 -23.48 -10.93 -0.34
CA ALA A 94 -24.59 -11.03 -1.28
C ALA A 94 -25.72 -11.95 -0.75
N LYS A 95 -25.36 -13.08 -0.14
CA LYS A 95 -26.33 -13.98 0.51
C LYS A 95 -27.03 -13.30 1.68
N LEU A 96 -26.31 -12.55 2.51
CA LEU A 96 -26.90 -11.78 3.60
C LEU A 96 -27.87 -10.72 3.06
N ALA A 97 -27.46 -9.93 2.07
CA ALA A 97 -28.33 -8.92 1.46
C ALA A 97 -29.64 -9.54 0.92
N ALA A 98 -29.55 -10.70 0.26
CA ALA A 98 -30.73 -11.43 -0.22
C ALA A 98 -31.68 -11.89 0.89
N LEU A 99 -31.16 -12.23 2.09
CA LEU A 99 -32.01 -12.61 3.24
C LEU A 99 -32.77 -11.41 3.81
N PHE A 100 -32.21 -10.21 3.72
CA PHE A 100 -32.82 -8.98 4.24
C PHE A 100 -33.54 -8.13 3.18
N GLY A 101 -33.52 -8.56 1.91
CA GLY A 101 -34.12 -7.82 0.79
C GLY A 101 -33.36 -6.54 0.44
N GLU A 102 -32.07 -6.48 0.78
CA GLU A 102 -31.17 -5.37 0.47
C GLU A 102 -30.42 -5.64 -0.84
N GLU A 103 -29.97 -4.56 -1.49
CA GLU A 103 -29.07 -4.68 -2.64
C GLU A 103 -27.63 -4.98 -2.15
N PRO A 104 -26.88 -5.83 -2.87
CA PRO A 104 -25.51 -6.15 -2.49
C PRO A 104 -24.60 -4.91 -2.61
N PRO A 105 -23.65 -4.71 -1.70
CA PRO A 105 -22.74 -3.57 -1.77
C PRO A 105 -21.80 -3.68 -2.98
N ASP A 106 -21.75 -2.61 -3.79
CA ASP A 106 -20.78 -2.47 -4.88
C ASP A 106 -19.34 -2.36 -4.35
N GLU A 107 -18.37 -2.76 -5.18
CA GLU A 107 -16.93 -2.61 -4.89
C GLU A 107 -16.59 -1.16 -4.47
N PRO A 108 -15.58 -0.95 -3.61
CA PRO A 108 -14.99 0.38 -3.43
C PRO A 108 -14.28 0.79 -4.72
N THR A 109 -15.05 1.29 -5.68
CA THR A 109 -14.52 2.02 -6.82
C THR A 109 -14.10 3.38 -6.30
N ASN A 110 -12.82 3.71 -6.51
CA ASN A 110 -12.24 5.00 -6.17
C ASN A 110 -12.87 6.08 -7.07
N SER A 111 -14.10 6.47 -6.75
CA SER A 111 -14.88 7.49 -7.46
C SER A 111 -14.29 8.89 -7.28
N SER A 112 -13.26 9.06 -6.44
CA SER A 112 -12.56 10.34 -6.23
C SER A 112 -11.54 10.68 -7.33
N GLU A 113 -11.05 9.70 -8.09
CA GLU A 113 -10.07 9.95 -9.17
C GLU A 113 -10.71 10.59 -10.40
N LEU A 114 -11.98 10.28 -10.71
CA LEU A 114 -12.66 10.76 -11.91
C LEU A 114 -13.06 12.24 -11.83
N THR A 115 -13.35 12.75 -10.62
CA THR A 115 -13.65 14.17 -10.38
C THR A 115 -12.38 15.03 -10.41
N SER A 116 -11.29 14.52 -9.83
CA SER A 116 -10.03 15.28 -9.67
C SER A 116 -9.34 15.55 -11.02
N GLN A 117 -9.40 14.61 -11.97
CA GLN A 117 -8.81 14.77 -13.31
C GLN A 117 -9.54 15.81 -14.15
N ASN A 118 -10.89 15.80 -14.12
CA ASN A 118 -11.70 16.79 -14.84
C ASN A 118 -11.50 18.22 -14.33
N GLU A 119 -11.29 18.39 -13.03
CA GLU A 119 -11.02 19.70 -12.43
C GLU A 119 -9.63 20.22 -12.77
N ALA A 120 -8.62 19.35 -12.79
CA ALA A 120 -7.25 19.70 -13.19
C ALA A 120 -7.17 20.14 -14.67
N ASP A 121 -7.84 19.42 -15.56
CA ASP A 121 -7.88 19.75 -16.99
C ASP A 121 -8.60 21.08 -17.26
N LYS A 122 -9.69 21.33 -16.52
CA LYS A 122 -10.44 22.60 -16.60
C LYS A 122 -9.63 23.77 -16.03
N ALA A 123 -8.91 23.57 -14.94
CA ALA A 123 -8.02 24.58 -14.36
C ALA A 123 -6.87 24.94 -15.32
N LEU A 124 -6.27 23.94 -15.98
CA LEU A 124 -5.22 24.15 -16.97
C LEU A 124 -5.71 24.94 -18.19
N ALA A 125 -6.91 24.63 -18.69
CA ALA A 125 -7.51 25.35 -19.81
C ALA A 125 -7.79 26.83 -19.47
N GLU A 126 -8.26 27.10 -18.24
CA GLU A 126 -8.52 28.46 -17.77
C GLU A 126 -7.24 29.27 -17.57
N LEU A 127 -6.18 28.65 -17.03
CA LEU A 127 -4.87 29.29 -16.90
C LEU A 127 -4.29 29.67 -18.28
N LYS A 128 -4.36 28.77 -19.27
CA LYS A 128 -3.91 29.06 -20.64
C LYS A 128 -4.69 30.20 -21.29
N ARG A 129 -6.00 30.30 -21.00
CA ARG A 129 -6.86 31.40 -21.46
C ARG A 129 -6.50 32.74 -20.80
N LEU A 130 -6.18 32.73 -19.51
CA LEU A 130 -5.86 33.92 -18.72
C LEU A 130 -4.47 34.47 -19.02
N PHE A 131 -3.48 33.58 -19.18
CA PHE A 131 -2.09 33.97 -19.34
C PHE A 131 -1.64 34.11 -20.79
N GLY A 132 -2.46 33.65 -21.75
CA GLY A 132 -2.32 33.93 -23.18
C GLY A 132 -0.89 33.78 -23.66
N ASP A 133 -0.45 32.53 -23.84
CA ASP A 133 0.84 32.24 -24.48
C ASP A 133 0.83 32.88 -25.87
N LYS A 134 1.49 34.03 -25.97
CA LYS A 134 1.93 34.61 -27.24
C LYS A 134 3.02 33.68 -27.76
N ASP A 135 2.78 33.13 -28.93
CA ASP A 135 3.78 32.47 -29.78
C ASP A 135 5.12 33.22 -29.79
#